data_AF-A0A6A6XID3-F1
#
_entry.id   AF-A0A6A6XID3-F1
#
_cell.length_a   1.000
_cell.length_b   1.000
_cell.length_c   1.000
_cell.angle_alpha   90.00
_cell.angle_beta   90.00
_cell.angle_gamma   90.00
#
_symmetry.space_group_name_H-M   'P 1'
#
loop_
_entity.id
_entity.type
_entity.pdbx_description
1 polymer ?
#
loop_
_entity_poly.entity_id
_entity_poly.type
_entity_poly.pdbx_seq_one_letter_code
_entity_poly.pdbx_strand_id
1 'polypeptide(L)'
;MLPKFLLLAGALQAALATAHVEKADGKGVLVDLNSPGYSHKHLMPIKPQDKMNMTDPGHQHKSGHHHRPQNKMNMTDPGHEHKSGHHHKPNHSHKHHHGNGMKGKLHGGPEKFNQTGNQAPGKPSKGYHSLEARQVGGNAILANRCYYDVWVWSVEEGYSSQAIYVPARTIYSEPKRAPANGGVVLKVSRTDQLVGGQQTQFEYATSNNVIYYDISFVDCAVGESAANCPGWDNGLNIGSPEPACQVVNCPSNNYCPTQAYFVDTPLQKLNIAEPVFGCGTAGTGMDIYFHTCSDTPQLTKRELSKKSVAGRIPVE
;
A
#
# COMPACT_ATOMS: atom_id res chain seq x y z
N MET A 1 8.00 32.94 36.50
CA MET A 1 6.94 32.03 36.00
C MET A 1 6.38 32.60 34.71
N LEU A 2 6.69 31.97 33.59
CA LEU A 2 6.16 32.19 32.24
C LEU A 2 6.41 30.88 31.47
N PRO A 3 5.43 30.32 30.73
CA PRO A 3 5.60 29.03 30.08
C PRO A 3 6.31 29.17 28.74
N LYS A 4 7.27 28.27 28.51
CA LYS A 4 8.08 28.13 27.30
C LYS A 4 7.22 27.68 26.12
N PHE A 5 7.28 28.45 25.04
CA PHE A 5 6.79 28.11 23.71
C PHE A 5 7.99 27.80 22.80
N LEU A 6 7.78 26.86 21.86
CA LEU A 6 8.52 26.64 20.61
C LEU A 6 9.99 26.18 20.67
N LEU A 7 10.26 24.99 20.14
CA LEU A 7 11.53 24.68 19.46
C LEU A 7 11.28 23.66 18.34
N LEU A 8 11.40 24.16 17.10
CA LEU A 8 11.58 23.40 15.88
C LEU A 8 12.99 22.79 15.81
N ALA A 9 13.08 21.70 15.04
CA ALA A 9 14.24 21.23 14.26
C ALA A 9 15.54 20.85 14.99
N GLY A 10 15.95 19.60 14.81
CA GLY A 10 17.30 19.14 15.13
C GLY A 10 17.58 17.76 14.54
N ALA A 11 18.33 17.74 13.44
CA ALA A 11 19.04 16.55 12.98
C ALA A 11 20.30 16.29 13.85
N LEU A 12 20.84 15.07 13.71
CA LEU A 12 22.17 14.61 14.12
C LEU A 12 22.32 14.06 15.55
N GLN A 13 22.43 12.73 15.66
CA GLN A 13 23.67 12.08 16.14
C GLN A 13 23.64 10.56 15.93
N ALA A 14 24.69 10.06 15.28
CA ALA A 14 25.12 8.68 15.35
C ALA A 14 26.02 8.53 16.59
N ALA A 15 25.78 7.50 17.40
CA ALA A 15 26.81 6.72 18.11
C ALA A 15 26.17 5.68 19.05
N LEU A 16 26.70 4.47 18.95
CA LEU A 16 26.86 3.41 19.96
C LEU A 16 25.70 3.15 20.94
N ALA A 17 25.10 1.96 20.81
CA ALA A 17 24.62 1.22 21.97
C ALA A 17 25.04 -0.24 21.85
N THR A 18 26.00 -0.61 22.69
CA THR A 18 26.34 -1.99 23.06
C THR A 18 25.10 -2.66 23.62
N ALA A 19 24.62 -3.73 22.99
CA ALA A 19 23.49 -4.50 23.51
C ALA A 19 23.97 -5.46 24.60
N HIS A 20 23.52 -5.24 25.83
CA HIS A 20 23.43 -6.28 26.84
C HIS A 20 22.22 -7.17 26.51
N VAL A 21 22.48 -8.46 26.31
CA VAL A 21 21.46 -9.49 26.15
C VAL A 21 21.03 -9.94 27.55
N GLU A 22 19.78 -9.66 27.93
CA GLU A 22 19.12 -10.32 29.05
C GLU A 22 18.06 -11.27 28.50
N LYS A 23 18.15 -12.55 28.86
CA LYS A 23 17.19 -13.59 28.51
C LYS A 23 15.87 -13.34 29.25
N ALA A 24 14.74 -13.43 28.54
CA ALA A 24 13.43 -13.56 29.17
C ALA A 24 12.74 -14.84 28.69
N ASP A 25 12.25 -15.57 29.67
CA ASP A 25 11.68 -16.91 29.57
C ASP A 25 10.36 -16.96 28.80
N GLY A 26 10.16 -18.08 28.10
CA GLY A 26 8.97 -18.37 27.32
C GLY A 26 7.71 -18.47 28.18
N LYS A 27 6.81 -17.50 28.02
CA LYS A 27 5.36 -17.67 28.15
C LYS A 27 4.69 -16.90 27.03
N GLY A 28 4.05 -17.62 26.12
CA GLY A 28 3.25 -17.04 25.05
C GLY A 28 2.05 -16.30 25.63
N VAL A 29 2.09 -14.98 25.56
CA VAL A 29 0.95 -14.11 25.82
C VAL A 29 0.30 -13.80 24.48
N LEU A 30 -0.98 -14.15 24.32
CA LEU A 30 -1.82 -13.64 23.24
C LEU A 30 -1.90 -12.12 23.41
N VAL A 31 -1.20 -11.39 22.55
CA VAL A 31 -1.21 -9.93 22.54
C VAL A 31 -2.44 -9.48 21.75
N ASP A 32 -3.34 -8.75 22.40
CA ASP A 32 -4.47 -8.09 21.76
C ASP A 32 -3.94 -6.92 20.91
N LEU A 33 -3.88 -7.12 19.59
CA LEU A 33 -3.39 -6.14 18.63
C LEU A 33 -4.40 -5.01 18.36
N ASN A 34 -5.58 -5.03 18.97
CA ASN A 34 -6.53 -3.91 18.96
C ASN A 34 -6.28 -2.91 20.11
N SER A 35 -5.23 -3.09 20.92
CA SER A 35 -4.90 -2.14 21.97
C SER A 35 -4.33 -0.84 21.38
N PRO A 36 -4.83 0.36 21.76
CA PRO A 36 -4.38 1.66 21.26
C PRO A 36 -2.95 2.06 21.70
N GLY A 37 -2.09 1.08 21.98
CA GLY A 37 -0.72 1.23 22.47
C GLY A 37 0.36 0.72 21.50
N TYR A 38 0.01 0.26 20.29
CA TYR A 38 1.02 0.00 19.26
C TYR A 38 1.55 1.35 18.76
N SER A 39 2.60 1.81 19.44
CA SER A 39 3.30 3.05 19.11
C SER A 39 3.84 2.94 17.68
N HIS A 40 3.40 3.85 16.80
CA HIS A 40 3.95 4.11 15.46
C HIS A 40 5.43 4.54 15.52
N LYS A 41 6.31 3.73 16.11
CA LYS A 41 7.76 4.01 16.17
C LYS A 41 8.46 3.78 14.84
N HIS A 42 7.75 3.30 13.83
CA HIS A 42 8.32 2.96 12.53
C HIS A 42 7.98 3.92 11.40
N LEU A 43 7.18 4.97 11.66
CA LEU A 43 7.30 6.20 10.89
C LEU A 43 8.58 6.88 11.35
N MET A 44 9.72 6.36 10.89
CA MET A 44 11.00 7.00 11.13
C MET A 44 10.91 8.43 10.60
N PRO A 45 11.40 9.43 11.34
CA PRO A 45 11.42 10.80 10.84
C PRO A 45 12.15 10.80 9.51
N ILE A 46 11.41 11.09 8.43
CA ILE A 46 11.93 11.22 7.08
C ILE A 46 12.96 12.35 7.14
N LYS A 47 14.24 11.99 7.15
CA LYS A 47 15.30 12.97 6.98
C LYS A 47 15.21 13.45 5.54
N PRO A 48 15.17 14.78 5.29
CA PRO A 48 15.40 15.29 3.95
C PRO A 48 16.68 14.65 3.43
N GLN A 49 16.60 13.89 2.33
CA GLN A 49 17.80 13.39 1.70
C GLN A 49 18.57 14.62 1.21
N ASP A 50 19.71 14.88 1.85
CA ASP A 50 20.61 15.94 1.44
C ASP A 50 20.94 15.75 -0.03
N LYS A 51 20.74 16.80 -0.81
CA LYS A 51 21.13 16.88 -2.22
C LYS A 51 22.59 16.44 -2.32
N MET A 52 22.84 15.25 -2.88
CA MET A 52 24.19 14.87 -3.25
C MET A 52 24.67 15.85 -4.31
N ASN A 53 25.57 16.72 -3.88
CA ASN A 53 26.27 17.67 -4.71
C ASN A 53 27.18 16.85 -5.64
N MET A 54 26.80 16.71 -6.90
CA MET A 54 27.70 16.24 -7.95
C MET A 54 28.73 17.35 -8.22
N THR A 55 29.81 17.36 -7.44
CA THR A 55 31.03 18.04 -7.84
C THR A 55 31.79 17.15 -8.81
N ASP A 56 31.80 17.61 -10.05
CA ASP A 56 32.61 17.17 -11.18
C ASP A 56 34.12 17.31 -10.88
N PRO A 57 34.92 16.22 -10.89
CA PRO A 57 36.36 16.34 -10.99
C PRO A 57 36.75 16.23 -12.46
N GLY A 58 37.07 17.39 -13.04
CA GLY A 58 37.76 17.48 -14.33
C GLY A 58 39.02 16.60 -14.35
N HIS A 59 39.05 15.66 -15.29
CA HIS A 59 40.27 14.99 -15.71
C HIS A 59 40.44 15.15 -17.22
N GLN A 60 41.42 15.98 -17.56
CA GLN A 60 41.99 16.07 -18.90
C GLN A 60 42.62 14.72 -19.26
N HIS A 61 42.10 14.06 -20.30
CA HIS A 61 42.80 12.96 -20.96
C HIS A 61 43.16 13.33 -22.39
N LYS A 62 44.44 13.11 -22.67
CA LYS A 62 45.18 13.44 -23.88
C LYS A 62 44.64 12.70 -25.11
N SER A 63 44.74 13.39 -26.23
CA SER A 63 44.59 12.88 -27.59
C SER A 63 45.56 11.74 -27.88
N GLY A 64 45.03 10.64 -28.42
CA GLY A 64 45.80 9.53 -28.97
C GLY A 64 45.02 8.90 -30.12
N HIS A 65 45.53 9.07 -31.34
CA HIS A 65 45.10 8.37 -32.54
C HIS A 65 45.20 6.84 -32.37
N HIS A 66 44.21 6.08 -32.84
CA HIS A 66 44.46 4.90 -33.69
C HIS A 66 43.19 4.28 -34.31
N HIS A 67 43.34 4.03 -35.62
CA HIS A 67 42.73 3.02 -36.50
C HIS A 67 41.30 2.47 -36.27
N ARG A 68 40.48 2.82 -37.27
CA ARG A 68 39.30 2.11 -37.77
C ARG A 68 39.68 0.76 -38.38
N PRO A 69 38.94 -0.32 -38.08
CA PRO A 69 38.59 -1.31 -39.09
C PRO A 69 37.08 -1.40 -39.27
N GLN A 70 36.68 -1.39 -40.53
CA GLN A 70 35.34 -1.71 -41.00
C GLN A 70 35.07 -3.18 -40.69
N ASN A 71 33.90 -3.52 -40.13
CA ASN A 71 33.41 -4.89 -40.21
C ASN A 71 32.02 -4.96 -40.83
N LYS A 72 31.95 -5.89 -41.78
CA LYS A 72 30.94 -6.05 -42.81
C LYS A 72 29.65 -6.63 -42.24
N MET A 73 28.55 -6.14 -42.80
CA MET A 73 27.24 -6.79 -42.77
C MET A 73 27.36 -8.19 -43.39
N ASN A 74 26.80 -9.19 -42.71
CA ASN A 74 26.40 -10.45 -43.35
C ASN A 74 24.92 -10.68 -43.05
N MET A 75 24.12 -10.49 -44.11
CA MET A 75 22.78 -11.04 -44.25
C MET A 75 22.91 -12.53 -44.61
N THR A 76 22.21 -13.39 -43.88
CA THR A 76 21.81 -14.72 -44.35
C THR A 76 20.47 -15.08 -43.71
N ASP A 77 19.41 -14.95 -44.51
CA ASP A 77 18.23 -15.85 -44.55
C ASP A 77 18.61 -16.96 -45.57
N PRO A 78 18.07 -18.22 -45.58
CA PRO A 78 16.65 -18.57 -45.39
C PRO A 78 16.32 -19.91 -44.69
N GLY A 79 15.07 -20.01 -44.21
CA GLY A 79 14.15 -21.11 -44.53
C GLY A 79 14.26 -22.46 -43.79
N HIS A 80 13.17 -22.86 -43.13
CA HIS A 80 12.62 -24.23 -42.95
C HIS A 80 11.66 -24.22 -41.74
N GLU A 81 10.55 -24.94 -41.64
CA GLU A 81 9.79 -25.85 -42.50
C GLU A 81 8.48 -26.13 -41.74
N HIS A 82 7.43 -26.50 -42.47
CA HIS A 82 6.14 -26.99 -41.96
C HIS A 82 6.24 -28.00 -40.82
N LYS A 83 5.34 -27.92 -39.81
CA LYS A 83 4.49 -29.07 -39.37
C LYS A 83 3.15 -28.60 -38.79
N SER A 84 2.10 -28.88 -39.55
CA SER A 84 0.71 -29.00 -39.12
C SER A 84 0.55 -30.25 -38.23
N GLY A 85 -0.08 -30.09 -37.07
CA GLY A 85 -0.34 -31.19 -36.12
C GLY A 85 -1.71 -31.10 -35.45
N HIS A 86 -2.60 -31.95 -35.94
CA HIS A 86 -3.87 -32.49 -35.44
C HIS A 86 -4.46 -32.13 -34.06
N HIS A 87 -5.77 -31.83 -34.12
CA HIS A 87 -6.88 -32.42 -33.36
C HIS A 87 -6.60 -33.05 -31.98
N HIS A 88 -7.23 -32.49 -30.94
CA HIS A 88 -8.16 -33.23 -30.07
C HIS A 88 -9.06 -32.27 -29.27
N LYS A 89 -10.37 -32.39 -29.46
CA LYS A 89 -11.41 -31.87 -28.54
C LYS A 89 -11.87 -33.04 -27.67
N PRO A 90 -11.89 -32.91 -26.34
CA PRO A 90 -12.79 -33.72 -25.52
C PRO A 90 -14.05 -32.92 -25.17
N ASN A 91 -15.18 -33.43 -25.66
CA ASN A 91 -16.51 -33.16 -25.14
C ASN A 91 -16.58 -33.63 -23.67
N HIS A 92 -16.91 -32.73 -22.75
CA HIS A 92 -17.51 -33.13 -21.47
C HIS A 92 -18.87 -32.47 -21.32
N SER A 93 -19.92 -33.23 -21.66
CA SER A 93 -21.26 -32.99 -21.20
C SER A 93 -21.33 -33.31 -19.70
N HIS A 94 -21.60 -32.31 -18.86
CA HIS A 94 -22.03 -32.57 -17.50
C HIS A 94 -23.54 -32.41 -17.38
N LYS A 95 -24.11 -33.50 -16.89
CA LYS A 95 -25.53 -33.76 -16.64
C LYS A 95 -26.09 -32.71 -15.68
N HIS A 96 -27.20 -32.10 -16.09
CA HIS A 96 -28.13 -31.46 -15.18
C HIS A 96 -28.74 -32.52 -14.25
N HIS A 97 -28.47 -32.42 -12.95
CA HIS A 97 -29.27 -33.07 -11.93
C HIS A 97 -30.36 -32.10 -11.47
N HIS A 98 -31.60 -32.44 -11.81
CA HIS A 98 -32.80 -31.91 -11.18
C HIS A 98 -32.88 -32.44 -9.74
N GLY A 99 -32.76 -31.54 -8.76
CA GLY A 99 -32.97 -31.81 -7.34
C GLY A 99 -34.28 -31.19 -6.88
N ASN A 100 -35.15 -32.05 -6.36
CA ASN A 100 -36.51 -31.79 -5.91
C ASN A 100 -36.66 -30.70 -4.84
N GLY A 101 -37.82 -30.06 -4.89
CA GLY A 101 -38.26 -29.08 -3.91
C GLY A 101 -38.49 -29.65 -2.51
N MET A 102 -38.26 -28.80 -1.53
CA MET A 102 -38.89 -28.89 -0.21
C MET A 102 -39.59 -27.56 0.07
N LYS A 103 -40.93 -27.61 0.06
CA LYS A 103 -41.80 -26.57 0.61
C LYS A 103 -41.66 -26.62 2.13
N GLY A 104 -40.82 -25.76 2.69
CA GLY A 104 -40.74 -25.47 4.11
C GLY A 104 -41.76 -24.39 4.51
N LYS A 105 -42.56 -24.72 5.52
CA LYS A 105 -43.76 -24.05 5.99
C LYS A 105 -43.41 -22.78 6.79
N LEU A 106 -44.08 -21.68 6.46
CA LEU A 106 -44.15 -20.43 7.22
C LEU A 106 -44.64 -20.69 8.65
N HIS A 107 -43.98 -20.14 9.69
CA HIS A 107 -44.59 -19.61 10.94
C HIS A 107 -43.54 -18.84 11.76
N GLY A 108 -43.89 -17.62 12.21
CA GLY A 108 -43.11 -16.70 13.05
C GLY A 108 -43.07 -15.32 12.38
N GLY A 109 -43.95 -14.36 12.65
CA GLY A 109 -44.26 -13.77 13.95
C GLY A 109 -43.40 -12.49 14.09
N PRO A 110 -43.97 -11.27 14.00
CA PRO A 110 -43.16 -10.05 14.10
C PRO A 110 -42.78 -9.80 15.57
N GLU A 111 -41.54 -10.13 15.94
CA GLU A 111 -40.95 -9.63 17.18
C GLU A 111 -40.70 -8.13 17.04
N LYS A 112 -41.46 -7.36 17.82
CA LYS A 112 -41.27 -5.93 18.01
C LYS A 112 -39.99 -5.73 18.83
N PHE A 113 -38.90 -5.39 18.14
CA PHE A 113 -37.67 -4.98 18.79
C PHE A 113 -37.85 -3.57 19.37
N ASN A 114 -38.02 -3.50 20.69
CA ASN A 114 -38.22 -2.27 21.44
C ASN A 114 -36.85 -1.61 21.70
N GLN A 115 -36.40 -0.75 20.78
CA GLN A 115 -35.24 0.13 20.99
C GLN A 115 -35.66 1.34 21.81
N THR A 116 -35.57 1.23 23.15
CA THR A 116 -35.47 2.39 24.05
C THR A 116 -34.34 2.14 25.04
N GLY A 117 -33.11 2.04 24.51
CA GLY A 117 -31.89 2.13 25.30
C GLY A 117 -31.44 3.59 25.32
N ASN A 118 -31.80 4.31 26.39
CA ASN A 118 -31.26 5.63 26.69
C ASN A 118 -29.74 5.51 26.89
N GLN A 119 -28.96 5.77 25.84
CA GLN A 119 -27.53 6.05 25.99
C GLN A 119 -27.39 7.43 26.63
N ALA A 120 -26.83 7.45 27.84
CA ALA A 120 -26.43 8.67 28.51
C ALA A 120 -25.43 9.45 27.62
N PRO A 121 -25.48 10.79 27.60
CA PRO A 121 -24.53 11.60 26.83
C PRO A 121 -23.12 11.33 27.34
N GLY A 122 -22.33 10.64 26.53
CA GLY A 122 -20.91 10.39 26.79
C GLY A 122 -20.17 11.72 26.95
N LYS A 123 -19.28 11.79 27.96
CA LYS A 123 -18.39 12.94 28.15
C LYS A 123 -17.64 13.22 26.84
N PRO A 124 -17.54 14.49 26.39
CA PRO A 124 -16.77 14.84 25.21
C PRO A 124 -15.31 14.38 25.41
N SER A 125 -14.84 13.50 24.53
CA SER A 125 -13.45 13.08 24.48
C SER A 125 -12.58 14.33 24.27
N LYS A 126 -11.68 14.61 25.22
CA LYS A 126 -10.77 15.75 25.14
C LYS A 126 -9.92 15.66 23.86
N GLY A 127 -10.12 16.60 22.94
CA GLY A 127 -9.06 17.10 22.05
C GLY A 127 -8.80 16.37 20.74
N TYR A 128 -9.74 15.62 20.17
CA TYR A 128 -9.63 15.25 18.76
C TYR A 128 -9.84 16.50 17.92
N HIS A 129 -8.75 17.05 17.38
CA HIS A 129 -8.83 18.06 16.33
C HIS A 129 -9.63 17.46 15.17
N SER A 130 -10.62 18.21 14.65
CA SER A 130 -11.43 17.76 13.49
C SER A 130 -10.49 17.31 12.36
N LEU A 131 -10.75 16.14 11.79
CA LEU A 131 -9.99 15.59 10.65
C LEU A 131 -9.91 16.57 9.48
N GLU A 132 -10.93 17.43 9.34
CA GLU A 132 -11.02 18.47 8.32
C GLU A 132 -9.89 19.51 8.45
N ALA A 133 -9.42 19.79 9.67
CA ALA A 133 -8.35 20.77 9.91
C ALA A 133 -6.95 20.26 9.52
N ARG A 134 -6.83 18.98 9.14
CA ARG A 134 -5.56 18.32 8.78
C ARG A 134 -5.48 17.99 7.30
N GLN A 135 -6.45 18.39 6.49
CA GLN A 135 -6.48 18.05 5.07
C GLN A 135 -5.38 18.81 4.32
N VAL A 136 -4.65 18.07 3.49
CA VAL A 136 -3.78 18.62 2.44
C VAL A 136 -4.44 18.34 1.10
N GLY A 137 -4.29 19.24 0.13
CA GLY A 137 -5.05 19.18 -1.12
C GLY A 137 -4.94 17.82 -1.83
N GLY A 138 -5.96 17.41 -2.60
CA GLY A 138 -6.02 16.12 -3.29
C GLY A 138 -6.32 14.91 -2.38
N ASN A 139 -6.38 13.72 -2.97
CA ASN A 139 -6.90 12.52 -2.30
C ASN A 139 -5.87 11.38 -2.22
N ALA A 140 -6.02 10.53 -1.21
CA ALA A 140 -5.45 9.19 -1.15
C ALA A 140 -6.51 8.23 -1.71
N ILE A 141 -6.17 7.53 -2.80
CA ILE A 141 -7.11 6.71 -3.56
C ILE A 141 -6.60 5.28 -3.57
N LEU A 142 -7.32 4.35 -2.94
CA LEU A 142 -7.02 2.93 -3.00
C LEU A 142 -7.90 2.27 -4.05
N ALA A 143 -7.31 1.77 -5.13
CA ALA A 143 -8.02 0.94 -6.10
C ALA A 143 -7.81 -0.54 -5.77
N ASN A 144 -8.88 -1.20 -5.32
CA ASN A 144 -8.86 -2.64 -5.14
C ASN A 144 -9.01 -3.31 -6.51
N ARG A 145 -7.90 -3.65 -7.18
CA ARG A 145 -7.95 -4.36 -8.47
C ARG A 145 -8.00 -5.87 -8.29
N CYS A 146 -8.00 -6.37 -7.07
CA CYS A 146 -8.12 -7.79 -6.78
C CYS A 146 -9.51 -8.33 -7.17
N TYR A 147 -9.59 -9.65 -7.36
CA TYR A 147 -10.86 -10.37 -7.54
C TYR A 147 -11.54 -10.76 -6.23
N TYR A 148 -11.04 -10.24 -5.10
CA TYR A 148 -11.59 -10.43 -3.77
C TYR A 148 -11.75 -9.07 -3.08
N ASP A 149 -12.64 -9.03 -2.10
CA ASP A 149 -12.88 -7.83 -1.30
C ASP A 149 -11.74 -7.62 -0.31
N VAL A 150 -11.52 -6.36 0.06
CA VAL A 150 -10.58 -6.00 1.12
C VAL A 150 -11.25 -5.08 2.13
N TRP A 151 -10.65 -4.99 3.30
CA TRP A 151 -10.98 -3.99 4.31
C TRP A 151 -9.79 -3.08 4.51
N VAL A 152 -10.07 -1.79 4.63
CA VAL A 152 -9.07 -0.73 4.79
C VAL A 152 -9.28 -0.02 6.12
N TRP A 153 -8.19 0.24 6.82
CA TRP A 153 -8.17 1.15 7.97
C TRP A 153 -7.26 2.31 7.63
N SER A 154 -7.75 3.52 7.84
CA SER A 154 -6.95 4.74 7.73
C SER A 154 -6.49 5.15 9.11
N VAL A 155 -5.20 4.99 9.38
CA VAL A 155 -4.59 5.12 10.70
C VAL A 155 -3.58 6.27 10.69
N GLU A 156 -3.60 7.10 11.71
CA GLU A 156 -2.57 8.11 11.99
C GLU A 156 -2.33 8.19 13.50
N GLU A 157 -1.38 9.02 13.95
CA GLU A 157 -1.17 9.18 15.39
C GLU A 157 -2.44 9.66 16.10
N GLY A 158 -2.90 8.84 17.06
CA GLY A 158 -4.06 9.14 17.87
C GLY A 158 -5.39 9.01 17.12
N TYR A 159 -5.43 8.45 15.92
CA TYR A 159 -6.68 8.18 15.20
C TYR A 159 -6.62 6.87 14.41
N SER A 160 -7.71 6.12 14.45
CA SER A 160 -7.92 4.95 13.59
C SER A 160 -9.37 4.95 13.12
N SER A 161 -9.59 4.75 11.83
CA SER A 161 -10.93 4.54 11.30
C SER A 161 -11.50 3.19 11.77
N GLN A 162 -12.81 2.99 11.58
CA GLN A 162 -13.37 1.64 11.54
C GLN A 162 -12.92 0.93 10.26
N ALA A 163 -13.16 -0.38 10.17
CA ALA A 163 -12.92 -1.16 8.96
C ALA A 163 -13.80 -0.63 7.81
N ILE A 164 -13.16 -0.25 6.71
CA ILE A 164 -13.84 0.22 5.50
C ILE A 164 -13.86 -0.90 4.48
N TYR A 165 -15.05 -1.43 4.17
CA TYR A 165 -15.22 -2.47 3.17
C TYR A 165 -15.02 -1.91 1.76
N VAL A 166 -14.09 -2.49 1.00
CA VAL A 166 -13.77 -2.11 -0.37
C VAL A 166 -13.96 -3.32 -1.27
N PRO A 167 -15.13 -3.44 -1.94
CA PRO A 167 -15.43 -4.57 -2.79
C PRO A 167 -14.38 -4.81 -3.88
N ALA A 168 -14.29 -6.05 -4.34
CA ALA A 168 -13.45 -6.45 -5.46
C ALA A 168 -13.69 -5.53 -6.67
N ARG A 169 -12.60 -5.02 -7.25
CA ARG A 169 -12.63 -4.21 -8.47
C ARG A 169 -13.42 -2.90 -8.28
N THR A 170 -13.22 -2.24 -7.13
CA THR A 170 -13.77 -0.91 -6.79
C THR A 170 -12.67 0.01 -6.23
N ILE A 171 -13.04 1.24 -5.89
CA ILE A 171 -12.14 2.27 -5.40
C ILE A 171 -12.64 2.80 -4.05
N TYR A 172 -11.72 3.01 -3.13
CA TYR A 172 -11.89 3.81 -1.93
C TYR A 172 -11.09 5.11 -2.08
N SER A 173 -11.61 6.22 -1.56
CA SER A 173 -10.90 7.50 -1.57
C SER A 173 -11.17 8.26 -0.28
N GLU A 174 -10.12 8.92 0.23
CA GLU A 174 -10.21 9.90 1.32
C GLU A 174 -9.38 11.15 1.00
N PRO A 175 -9.76 12.32 1.54
CA PRO A 175 -8.88 13.49 1.52
C PRO A 175 -7.56 13.16 2.20
N LYS A 176 -6.44 13.56 1.60
CA LYS A 176 -5.13 13.33 2.24
C LYS A 176 -5.02 14.15 3.51
N ARG A 177 -4.37 13.58 4.52
CA ARG A 177 -4.13 14.25 5.80
C ARG A 177 -2.64 14.49 6.07
N ALA A 178 -2.36 15.53 6.84
CA ALA A 178 -1.05 15.85 7.37
C ALA A 178 -1.12 15.85 8.91
N PRO A 179 -1.03 14.67 9.55
CA PRO A 179 -0.96 14.60 11.01
C PRO A 179 0.26 15.38 11.51
N ALA A 180 0.16 15.92 12.74
CA ALA A 180 1.23 16.72 13.33
C ALA A 180 2.55 15.94 13.47
N ASN A 181 2.46 14.63 13.70
CA ASN A 181 3.60 13.72 13.70
C ASN A 181 3.31 12.51 12.81
N GLY A 182 4.35 12.04 12.13
CA GLY A 182 4.30 10.85 11.29
C GLY A 182 3.54 11.06 9.97
N GLY A 183 2.76 10.06 9.59
CA GLY A 183 1.99 10.01 8.36
C GLY A 183 0.69 9.25 8.57
N VAL A 184 0.01 8.98 7.46
CA VAL A 184 -1.19 8.15 7.41
C VAL A 184 -0.83 6.80 6.82
N VAL A 185 -1.38 5.74 7.42
CA VAL A 185 -1.23 4.37 6.96
C VAL A 185 -2.59 3.83 6.55
N LEU A 186 -2.71 3.38 5.30
CA LEU A 186 -3.83 2.58 4.81
C LEU A 186 -3.47 1.10 5.01
N LYS A 187 -3.98 0.50 6.08
CA LYS A 187 -3.81 -0.93 6.37
C LYS A 187 -4.84 -1.73 5.60
N VAL A 188 -4.40 -2.64 4.76
CA VAL A 188 -5.26 -3.48 3.90
C VAL A 188 -5.29 -4.91 4.42
N SER A 189 -6.48 -5.43 4.67
CA SER A 189 -6.74 -6.81 5.13
C SER A 189 -7.71 -7.54 4.21
N ARG A 190 -7.67 -8.88 4.22
CA ARG A 190 -8.68 -9.76 3.58
C ARG A 190 -9.87 -10.07 4.50
N THR A 191 -9.90 -9.51 5.70
CA THR A 191 -10.98 -9.67 6.68
C THR A 191 -11.31 -8.32 7.30
N ASP A 192 -12.45 -8.21 7.97
CA ASP A 192 -12.85 -7.01 8.72
C ASP A 192 -12.11 -6.82 10.05
N GLN A 193 -11.03 -7.59 10.27
CA GLN A 193 -10.14 -7.49 11.41
C GLN A 193 -8.70 -7.17 10.97
N LEU A 194 -7.98 -6.43 11.82
CA LEU A 194 -6.54 -6.26 11.73
C LEU A 194 -5.83 -7.43 12.42
N VAL A 195 -5.68 -8.54 11.69
CA VAL A 195 -4.91 -9.70 12.18
C VAL A 195 -3.43 -9.43 11.97
N GLY A 196 -2.62 -9.49 13.02
CA GLY A 196 -1.16 -9.37 12.91
C GLY A 196 -0.60 -10.45 11.98
N GLY A 197 0.41 -10.11 11.17
CA GLY A 197 0.93 -11.04 10.16
C GLY A 197 0.25 -10.95 8.80
N GLN A 198 -0.85 -10.19 8.64
CA GLN A 198 -1.77 -10.34 7.50
C GLN A 198 -2.24 -9.01 6.87
N GLN A 199 -1.44 -7.95 7.01
CA GLN A 199 -1.80 -6.61 6.55
C GLN A 199 -0.72 -6.04 5.63
N THR A 200 -1.12 -5.66 4.42
CA THR A 200 -0.30 -4.80 3.56
C THR A 200 -0.51 -3.37 4.01
N GLN A 201 0.54 -2.57 4.04
CA GLN A 201 0.47 -1.16 4.40
C GLN A 201 0.86 -0.29 3.22
N PHE A 202 0.03 0.70 2.93
CA PHE A 202 0.41 1.84 2.11
C PHE A 202 0.54 3.05 3.02
N GLU A 203 1.68 3.71 2.96
CA GLU A 203 1.99 4.82 3.85
C GLU A 203 2.16 6.09 3.03
N TYR A 204 1.70 7.22 3.59
CA TYR A 204 2.07 8.53 3.07
C TYR A 204 2.27 9.54 4.18
N ALA A 205 3.17 10.48 3.95
CA ALA A 205 3.44 11.59 4.86
C ALA A 205 3.72 12.86 4.06
N THR A 206 3.48 14.02 4.66
CA THR A 206 3.83 15.30 4.04
C THR A 206 4.83 16.04 4.90
N SER A 207 5.88 16.58 4.27
CA SER A 207 6.87 17.43 4.94
C SER A 207 7.39 18.48 3.97
N ASN A 208 7.48 19.74 4.41
CA ASN A 208 7.98 20.86 3.61
C ASN A 208 7.31 20.99 2.22
N ASN A 209 5.97 20.81 2.17
CA ASN A 209 5.19 20.79 0.93
C ASN A 209 5.62 19.72 -0.08
N VAL A 210 6.23 18.63 0.40
CA VAL A 210 6.54 17.43 -0.39
C VAL A 210 5.75 16.28 0.20
N ILE A 211 5.16 15.46 -0.67
CA ILE A 211 4.55 14.19 -0.26
C ILE A 211 5.53 13.04 -0.47
N TYR A 212 5.55 12.15 0.52
CA TYR A 212 6.32 10.92 0.57
C TYR A 212 5.38 9.74 0.73
N TYR A 213 5.75 8.59 0.17
CA TYR A 213 4.97 7.36 0.24
C TYR A 213 5.83 6.13 0.02
N ASP A 214 5.33 5.00 0.52
CA ASP A 214 5.95 3.69 0.39
C ASP A 214 4.92 2.55 0.51
N ILE A 215 5.39 1.35 0.19
CA ILE A 215 4.68 0.08 0.41
C ILE A 215 5.41 -0.63 1.54
N SER A 216 4.66 -1.13 2.51
CA SER A 216 5.21 -1.91 3.61
C SER A 216 4.54 -3.28 3.78
N PHE A 217 5.39 -4.30 3.79
CA PHE A 217 5.09 -5.68 4.11
C PHE A 217 5.63 -6.08 5.49
N VAL A 218 6.18 -5.15 6.27
CA VAL A 218 6.85 -5.45 7.56
C VAL A 218 5.97 -6.30 8.49
N ASP A 219 4.67 -6.04 8.49
CA ASP A 219 3.71 -6.73 9.35
C ASP A 219 3.24 -8.09 8.81
N CYS A 220 3.61 -8.51 7.59
CA CYS A 220 3.11 -9.74 6.96
C CYS A 220 4.14 -10.54 6.16
N ALA A 221 5.33 -9.98 5.90
CA ALA A 221 6.42 -10.67 5.25
C ALA A 221 7.10 -11.67 6.19
N VAL A 222 7.57 -12.77 5.62
CA VAL A 222 8.41 -13.77 6.26
C VAL A 222 9.63 -13.98 5.37
N GLY A 223 10.75 -13.36 5.75
CA GLY A 223 11.95 -13.32 4.91
C GLY A 223 11.68 -12.56 3.61
N GLU A 224 11.95 -13.21 2.48
CA GLU A 224 11.76 -12.65 1.13
C GLU A 224 10.34 -12.87 0.58
N SER A 225 9.46 -13.53 1.34
CA SER A 225 8.08 -13.81 0.92
C SER A 225 7.09 -12.88 1.62
N ALA A 226 6.19 -12.30 0.84
CA ALA A 226 5.05 -11.50 1.32
C ALA A 226 3.71 -12.20 0.98
N ALA A 227 3.70 -13.54 0.97
CA ALA A 227 2.50 -14.32 0.62
C ALA A 227 1.29 -14.09 1.54
N ASN A 228 1.51 -13.64 2.78
CA ASN A 228 0.42 -13.29 3.71
C ASN A 228 -0.09 -11.85 3.53
N CYS A 229 0.54 -11.07 2.66
CA CYS A 229 0.23 -9.68 2.42
C CYS A 229 -0.83 -9.54 1.32
N PRO A 230 -2.01 -8.95 1.60
CA PRO A 230 -3.02 -8.73 0.58
C PRO A 230 -2.48 -8.00 -0.66
N GLY A 231 -2.66 -8.62 -1.82
CA GLY A 231 -2.33 -8.08 -3.14
C GLY A 231 -0.92 -8.39 -3.63
N TRP A 232 -0.01 -8.90 -2.79
CA TRP A 232 1.34 -9.27 -3.23
C TRP A 232 1.33 -10.32 -4.35
N ASP A 233 0.37 -11.24 -4.31
CA ASP A 233 0.17 -12.28 -5.31
C ASP A 233 -0.16 -11.75 -6.72
N ASN A 234 -0.58 -10.49 -6.85
CA ASN A 234 -0.91 -9.86 -8.13
C ASN A 234 -0.27 -8.46 -8.29
N GLY A 235 0.79 -8.19 -7.53
CA GLY A 235 1.56 -6.96 -7.58
C GLY A 235 0.90 -5.79 -6.87
N LEU A 236 1.74 -4.84 -6.45
CA LEU A 236 1.33 -3.57 -5.84
C LEU A 236 2.01 -2.41 -6.55
N ASN A 237 1.31 -1.28 -6.64
CA ASN A 237 1.83 -0.08 -7.27
C ASN A 237 1.34 1.18 -6.56
N ILE A 238 2.21 2.19 -6.47
CA ILE A 238 1.84 3.55 -6.09
C ILE A 238 2.19 4.49 -7.24
N GLY A 239 1.27 5.39 -7.57
CA GLY A 239 1.49 6.39 -8.61
C GLY A 239 0.66 7.65 -8.42
N SER A 240 0.92 8.63 -9.27
CA SER A 240 0.21 9.91 -9.34
C SER A 240 0.10 10.32 -10.80
N PRO A 241 -0.93 11.10 -11.20
CA PRO A 241 -0.99 11.70 -12.53
C PRO A 241 0.12 12.73 -12.77
N GLU A 242 0.81 13.17 -11.72
CA GLU A 242 1.90 14.14 -11.79
C GLU A 242 3.22 13.47 -12.21
N PRO A 243 3.81 13.82 -13.36
CA PRO A 243 5.03 13.19 -13.87
C PRO A 243 6.27 13.36 -12.98
N ALA A 244 6.30 14.39 -12.13
CA ALA A 244 7.39 14.59 -11.17
C ALA A 244 7.39 13.56 -10.03
N CYS A 245 6.29 12.80 -9.86
CA CYS A 245 6.18 11.75 -8.86
C CYS A 245 6.87 10.46 -9.29
N GLN A 246 7.68 9.91 -8.39
CA GLN A 246 8.28 8.60 -8.60
C GLN A 246 7.21 7.50 -8.54
N VAL A 247 7.31 6.50 -9.41
CA VAL A 247 6.38 5.35 -9.39
C VAL A 247 6.98 4.24 -8.55
N VAL A 248 6.19 3.67 -7.65
CA VAL A 248 6.55 2.45 -6.90
C VAL A 248 5.91 1.27 -7.59
N ASN A 249 6.67 0.24 -7.92
CA ASN A 249 6.12 -0.96 -8.53
C ASN A 249 6.77 -2.22 -7.96
N CYS A 250 5.98 -3.01 -7.24
CA CYS A 250 6.37 -4.33 -6.76
C CYS A 250 5.57 -5.39 -7.53
N PRO A 251 6.18 -6.12 -8.49
CA PRO A 251 5.48 -7.12 -9.27
C PRO A 251 4.92 -8.27 -8.44
N SER A 252 3.93 -8.96 -9.01
CA SER A 252 3.34 -10.18 -8.48
C SER A 252 4.39 -11.19 -8.01
N ASN A 253 4.22 -11.70 -6.80
CA ASN A 253 5.04 -12.76 -6.19
C ASN A 253 6.55 -12.46 -6.17
N ASN A 254 6.95 -11.18 -6.13
CA ASN A 254 8.34 -10.78 -6.22
C ASN A 254 8.89 -10.25 -4.89
N TYR A 255 10.16 -10.55 -4.61
CA TYR A 255 10.93 -9.90 -3.57
C TYR A 255 11.53 -8.60 -4.10
N CYS A 256 10.89 -7.47 -3.75
CA CYS A 256 11.17 -6.15 -4.31
C CYS A 256 11.69 -5.15 -3.25
N PRO A 257 12.78 -5.45 -2.52
CA PRO A 257 13.15 -4.70 -1.32
C PRO A 257 13.61 -3.25 -1.58
N THR A 258 13.86 -2.88 -2.84
CA THR A 258 14.12 -1.49 -3.27
C THR A 258 12.85 -0.71 -3.63
N GLN A 259 11.68 -1.36 -3.56
CA GLN A 259 10.36 -0.81 -3.90
C GLN A 259 9.37 -0.95 -2.74
N ALA A 260 9.58 -1.89 -1.82
CA ALA A 260 8.72 -2.09 -0.66
C ALA A 260 9.55 -2.55 0.55
N TYR A 261 9.08 -2.20 1.74
CA TYR A 261 9.65 -2.66 3.00
C TYR A 261 9.30 -4.13 3.25
N PHE A 262 10.27 -5.03 3.20
CA PHE A 262 10.14 -6.41 3.72
C PHE A 262 10.65 -6.55 5.15
N VAL A 263 11.46 -5.60 5.60
CA VAL A 263 11.99 -5.50 6.95
C VAL A 263 11.89 -4.05 7.41
N ASP A 264 11.84 -3.85 8.71
CA ASP A 264 11.59 -2.55 9.33
C ASP A 264 12.76 -1.54 9.27
N THR A 265 13.96 -2.04 8.93
CA THR A 265 15.22 -1.28 8.87
C THR A 265 16.08 -1.77 7.70
N PRO A 266 15.65 -1.54 6.43
CA PRO A 266 16.34 -2.02 5.22
C PRO A 266 17.83 -1.66 5.18
N LEU A 267 18.21 -0.45 5.58
CA LEU A 267 19.61 -0.06 5.58
C LEU A 267 20.46 -0.92 6.52
N GLN A 268 19.97 -1.20 7.72
CA GLN A 268 20.71 -1.98 8.72
C GLN A 268 20.67 -3.48 8.43
N LYS A 269 19.52 -3.99 7.97
CA LYS A 269 19.29 -5.43 7.79
C LYS A 269 19.69 -5.97 6.42
N LEU A 270 19.59 -5.15 5.39
CA LEU A 270 19.80 -5.54 3.99
C LEU A 270 20.89 -4.71 3.30
N ASN A 271 21.41 -3.65 3.93
CA ASN A 271 22.37 -2.72 3.35
C ASN A 271 21.87 -2.08 2.04
N ILE A 272 20.58 -1.73 2.01
CA ILE A 272 19.93 -1.01 0.90
C ILE A 272 19.29 0.27 1.38
N ALA A 273 19.08 1.23 0.49
CA ALA A 273 18.34 2.44 0.82
C ALA A 273 16.88 2.12 1.17
N GLU A 274 16.33 2.93 2.07
CA GLU A 274 14.91 2.94 2.43
C GLU A 274 14.03 3.15 1.18
N PRO A 275 13.05 2.27 0.89
CA PRO A 275 12.20 2.37 -0.31
C PRO A 275 11.09 3.43 -0.15
N VAL A 276 11.48 4.66 0.19
CA VAL A 276 10.61 5.83 0.32
C VAL A 276 10.69 6.65 -0.96
N PHE A 277 9.53 6.98 -1.51
CA PHE A 277 9.39 7.71 -2.77
C PHE A 277 8.65 9.03 -2.54
N GLY A 278 8.69 9.93 -3.51
CA GLY A 278 7.95 11.18 -3.39
C GLY A 278 7.77 11.92 -4.71
N CYS A 279 7.12 13.08 -4.61
CA CYS A 279 6.79 13.96 -5.73
C CYS A 279 7.72 15.17 -5.90
N GLY A 280 8.86 15.18 -5.22
CA GLY A 280 9.84 16.27 -5.31
C GLY A 280 9.17 17.64 -5.09
N THR A 281 9.24 18.51 -6.10
CA THR A 281 8.73 19.89 -6.02
C THR A 281 7.27 20.06 -6.46
N ALA A 282 6.54 18.98 -6.77
CA ALA A 282 5.17 19.10 -7.28
C ALA A 282 4.14 19.52 -6.23
N GLY A 283 4.52 19.61 -4.96
CA GLY A 283 3.62 19.97 -3.87
C GLY A 283 2.93 18.77 -3.24
N THR A 284 1.79 19.03 -2.62
CA THR A 284 0.95 18.02 -1.95
C THR A 284 -0.47 17.92 -2.52
N GLY A 285 -0.84 18.81 -3.45
CA GLY A 285 -2.21 19.00 -3.93
C GLY A 285 -2.73 17.95 -4.92
N MET A 286 -1.89 17.02 -5.37
CA MET A 286 -2.23 15.98 -6.34
C MET A 286 -2.86 14.75 -5.68
N ASP A 287 -3.60 13.95 -6.44
CA ASP A 287 -4.04 12.64 -5.96
C ASP A 287 -2.87 11.62 -5.95
N ILE A 288 -2.90 10.71 -4.99
CA ILE A 288 -2.02 9.52 -4.95
C ILE A 288 -2.90 8.28 -5.07
N TYR A 289 -2.49 7.38 -5.96
CA TYR A 289 -3.16 6.13 -6.25
C TYR A 289 -2.38 4.96 -5.70
N PHE A 290 -2.99 4.22 -4.79
CA PHE A 290 -2.51 2.96 -4.22
C PHE A 290 -3.27 1.81 -4.90
N HIS A 291 -2.55 0.95 -5.61
CA HIS A 291 -3.14 -0.16 -6.36
C HIS A 291 -2.81 -1.48 -5.66
N THR A 292 -3.85 -2.19 -5.20
CA THR A 292 -3.71 -3.62 -4.86
C THR A 292 -3.97 -4.47 -6.09
N CYS A 293 -3.21 -5.56 -6.26
CA CYS A 293 -3.30 -6.43 -7.44
C CYS A 293 -3.07 -5.67 -8.76
N SER A 294 -2.02 -4.83 -8.82
CA SER A 294 -1.72 -3.90 -9.92
C SER A 294 -1.51 -4.58 -11.28
N ASP A 295 -1.05 -5.83 -11.28
CA ASP A 295 -0.81 -6.60 -12.49
C ASP A 295 -2.12 -7.13 -13.09
N THR A 296 -3.21 -7.10 -12.32
CA THR A 296 -4.54 -7.42 -12.84
C THR A 296 -5.02 -6.28 -13.73
N PRO A 297 -5.35 -6.49 -15.02
CA PRO A 297 -5.74 -5.43 -15.94
C PRO A 297 -6.78 -4.47 -15.35
N GLN A 298 -6.71 -3.18 -15.69
CA GLN A 298 -7.74 -2.23 -15.29
C GLN A 298 -9.07 -2.60 -15.91
N LEU A 299 -10.17 -2.36 -15.21
CA LEU A 299 -11.50 -2.49 -15.83
C LEU A 299 -11.59 -1.49 -16.97
N THR A 300 -12.01 -1.97 -18.13
CA THR A 300 -12.36 -1.10 -19.24
C THR A 300 -13.57 -0.24 -18.87
N LYS A 301 -13.73 0.94 -19.50
CA LYS A 301 -14.93 1.78 -19.34
C LYS A 301 -16.23 1.00 -19.54
N ARG A 302 -16.21 0.01 -20.45
CA ARG A 302 -17.35 -0.89 -20.72
C ARG A 302 -17.65 -1.84 -19.57
N GLU A 303 -16.64 -2.33 -18.87
CA GLU A 303 -16.84 -3.19 -17.70
C GLU A 303 -17.32 -2.38 -16.49
N LEU A 304 -16.78 -1.17 -16.31
CA LEU A 304 -17.26 -0.22 -15.30
C LEU A 304 -18.73 0.15 -15.53
N SER A 305 -19.12 0.44 -16.78
CA SER A 305 -20.52 0.79 -17.09
C SER A 305 -21.48 -0.36 -16.84
N LYS A 306 -21.11 -1.61 -17.19
CA LYS A 306 -21.93 -2.79 -16.88
C LYS A 306 -22.15 -2.99 -15.38
N LYS A 307 -21.16 -2.67 -14.55
CA LYS A 307 -21.30 -2.73 -13.10
C LYS A 307 -22.23 -1.63 -12.56
N SER A 308 -22.17 -0.42 -13.10
CA SER A 308 -23.08 0.68 -12.72
C SER A 308 -24.55 0.39 -13.07
N VAL A 309 -24.81 -0.28 -14.21
CA VAL A 309 -26.19 -0.61 -14.63
C VAL A 309 -26.84 -1.69 -13.74
N ALA A 310 -26.06 -2.54 -13.08
CA ALA A 310 -26.60 -3.58 -12.18
C ALA A 310 -27.09 -3.04 -10.82
N GLY A 311 -26.93 -1.75 -10.52
CA GLY A 311 -27.49 -1.13 -9.33
C GLY A 311 -26.97 0.28 -9.04
N ARG A 312 -27.67 1.30 -9.54
CA ARG A 312 -27.70 2.71 -9.09
C ARG A 312 -26.43 3.25 -8.40
N ILE A 313 -25.31 3.36 -9.13
CA ILE A 313 -24.22 4.25 -8.73
C ILE A 313 -24.09 5.33 -9.82
N PRO A 314 -24.34 6.62 -9.52
CA PRO A 314 -24.09 7.70 -10.46
C PRO A 314 -22.60 7.75 -10.79
N VAL A 315 -22.30 7.81 -12.09
CA VAL A 315 -20.94 7.99 -12.61
C VAL A 315 -20.83 9.48 -12.92
N GLU A 316 -19.99 10.20 -12.19
CA GLU A 316 -19.46 11.52 -12.59
C GLU A 316 -18.10 11.34 -13.27
#